data_AF-X1T9A4-F1
#
_entry.id   AF-X1T9A4-F1
#
_cell.length_a   1.000
_cell.length_b   1.000
_cell.length_c   1.000
_cell.angle_alpha   90.00
_cell.angle_beta   90.00
_cell.angle_gamma   90.00
#
_symmetry.space_group_name_H-M   'P 1'
#
loop_
_entity.id
_entity.type
_entity.pdbx_description
1 polymer ?
#
loop_
_entity_poly.entity_id
_entity_poly.type
_entity_poly.pdbx_seq_one_letter_code
_entity_poly.pdbx_strand_id
1 'polypeptide(L)'
;KSPVVLVSHNMGFDLAVLNTLAELPARGWHLSQLFEKGNCFLLLLTEPSAALQSHLSAGGEWAEFEGSRWRRKIRCVDNWNLFPGTLEELGYSVGSEKLPMPSPEASADLWKIYCRQDVNVMLQGCKVRRRFILDNDLGAMKSTLASQSFTTFRYRFMTQEIRRHRQEDILRLERDAYRGGRSEAFFVGWVPDPPVYKLDVNSLYPYAMEAHKYPYEIAGVLDDVTISQLAKLMETYSVIANVDLVTSEPVFPLRTSAGTSILLAFRPYHLPRQN
;
A
#
# COMPACT_ATOMS: atom_id res chain seq x y z
N LYS A 1 16.01 -13.13 18.93
CA LYS A 1 15.20 -14.23 18.35
C LYS A 1 14.30 -13.68 17.25
N SER A 2 14.18 -14.37 16.12
CA SER A 2 13.25 -14.00 15.04
C SER A 2 11.81 -14.08 15.54
N PRO A 3 10.91 -13.19 15.08
CA PRO A 3 9.50 -13.26 15.46
C PRO A 3 8.87 -14.54 14.92
N VAL A 4 7.88 -15.07 15.65
CA VAL A 4 6.93 -16.03 15.08
C VAL A 4 6.05 -15.24 14.10
N VAL A 5 5.88 -15.75 12.88
CA VAL A 5 5.00 -15.13 11.89
C VAL A 5 3.70 -15.91 11.84
N LEU A 6 2.59 -15.24 12.15
CA LEU A 6 1.24 -15.78 12.00
C LEU A 6 0.65 -15.25 10.69
N VAL A 7 0.14 -16.15 9.87
CA VAL A 7 -0.46 -15.80 8.58
C VAL A 7 -1.91 -16.24 8.61
N SER A 8 -2.82 -15.33 8.22
CA SER A 8 -4.24 -15.63 8.00
C SER A 8 -4.71 -14.95 6.71
N HIS A 9 -5.82 -15.40 6.14
CA HIS A 9 -6.45 -14.77 4.98
C HIS A 9 -7.68 -13.98 5.42
N ASN A 10 -7.68 -12.66 5.22
CA ASN A 10 -8.69 -11.75 5.81
C ASN A 10 -8.60 -11.72 7.35
N MET A 11 -7.42 -11.39 7.83
CA MET A 11 -7.02 -11.50 9.24
C MET A 11 -7.90 -10.70 10.20
N GLY A 12 -8.46 -9.57 9.74
CA GLY A 12 -9.34 -8.75 10.58
C GLY A 12 -10.52 -9.54 11.16
N PHE A 13 -11.09 -10.46 10.37
CA PHE A 13 -12.17 -11.34 10.80
C PHE A 13 -11.72 -12.30 11.91
N ASP A 14 -10.61 -13.02 11.70
CA ASP A 14 -10.09 -13.98 12.68
C ASP A 14 -9.75 -13.29 14.01
N LEU A 15 -9.11 -12.12 13.94
CA LEU A 15 -8.73 -11.37 15.13
C LEU A 15 -9.95 -10.92 15.94
N ALA A 16 -11.04 -10.57 15.26
CA ALA A 16 -12.30 -10.20 15.90
C ALA A 16 -12.98 -11.42 16.55
N VAL A 17 -13.09 -12.55 15.84
CA VAL A 17 -13.67 -13.80 16.36
C VAL A 17 -12.91 -14.29 17.59
N LEU A 18 -11.57 -14.23 17.56
CA LEU A 18 -10.72 -14.64 18.68
C LEU A 18 -10.60 -13.60 19.78
N ASN A 19 -11.21 -12.42 19.63
CA ASN A 19 -11.08 -11.27 20.53
C ASN A 19 -9.60 -10.98 20.88
N THR A 20 -8.73 -11.03 19.87
CA THR A 20 -7.27 -11.10 20.07
C THR A 20 -6.72 -9.89 20.82
N LEU A 21 -7.31 -8.72 20.61
CA LEU A 21 -6.90 -7.48 21.25
C LEU A 21 -7.26 -7.40 22.74
N ALA A 22 -8.14 -8.29 23.24
CA ALA A 22 -8.40 -8.43 24.67
C ALA A 22 -7.65 -9.65 25.26
N GLU A 23 -7.71 -10.79 24.58
CA GLU A 23 -7.18 -12.06 25.07
C GLU A 23 -5.65 -12.06 25.24
N LEU A 24 -4.91 -11.47 24.30
CA LEU A 24 -3.45 -11.48 24.37
C LEU A 24 -2.90 -10.48 25.40
N PRO A 25 -3.43 -9.25 25.53
CA PRO A 25 -3.10 -8.37 26.65
C PRO A 25 -3.41 -8.96 28.02
N ALA A 26 -4.54 -9.65 28.19
CA ALA A 26 -4.84 -10.37 29.42
C ALA A 26 -3.79 -11.45 29.78
N ARG A 27 -3.00 -11.90 28.80
CA ARG A 27 -1.92 -12.88 28.94
C ARG A 27 -0.51 -12.25 28.92
N GLY A 28 -0.41 -10.93 29.07
CA GLY A 28 0.86 -10.21 29.18
C GLY A 28 1.53 -9.84 27.85
N TRP A 29 0.80 -9.91 26.73
CA TRP A 29 1.28 -9.41 25.44
C TRP A 29 0.90 -7.95 25.23
N HIS A 30 1.77 -7.17 24.60
CA HIS A 30 1.48 -5.79 24.25
C HIS A 30 1.29 -5.64 22.75
N LEU A 31 0.29 -4.84 22.38
CA LEU A 31 0.13 -4.35 21.02
C LEU A 31 1.23 -3.33 20.72
N SER A 32 2.25 -3.72 19.97
CA SER A 32 3.36 -2.84 19.59
C SER A 32 3.10 -2.07 18.30
N GLN A 33 2.40 -2.68 17.35
CA GLN A 33 2.09 -2.06 16.07
C GLN A 33 0.79 -2.63 15.52
N LEU A 34 -0.06 -1.74 15.00
CA LEU A 34 -1.24 -2.09 14.24
C LEU A 34 -1.26 -1.20 12.99
N PHE A 35 -1.44 -1.81 11.82
CA PHE A 35 -1.67 -1.09 10.58
C PHE A 35 -2.76 -1.81 9.78
N GLU A 36 -3.76 -1.05 9.38
CA GLU A 36 -4.87 -1.52 8.56
C GLU A 36 -5.15 -0.51 7.46
N LYS A 37 -5.14 -0.97 6.21
CA LYS A 37 -5.58 -0.19 5.05
C LYS A 37 -5.98 -1.11 3.91
N GLY A 38 -7.26 -1.10 3.54
CA GLY A 38 -7.78 -1.98 2.50
C GLY A 38 -7.55 -3.44 2.85
N ASN A 39 -6.92 -4.21 1.96
CA ASN A 39 -6.56 -5.61 2.18
C ASN A 39 -5.23 -5.82 2.94
N CYS A 40 -4.61 -4.74 3.44
CA CYS A 40 -3.35 -4.82 4.18
C CYS A 40 -3.61 -4.71 5.68
N PHE A 41 -3.45 -5.82 6.40
CA PHE A 41 -3.50 -5.86 7.86
C PHE A 41 -2.16 -6.39 8.40
N LEU A 42 -1.49 -5.59 9.22
CA LEU A 42 -0.23 -5.93 9.89
C LEU A 42 -0.36 -5.68 11.39
N LEU A 43 -0.02 -6.69 12.17
CA LEU A 43 -0.08 -6.65 13.63
C LEU A 43 1.23 -7.16 14.23
N LEU A 44 1.78 -6.42 15.18
CA LEU A 44 2.93 -6.84 15.96
C LEU A 44 2.56 -6.88 17.44
N LEU A 45 2.66 -8.08 18.00
CA LEU A 45 2.46 -8.34 19.42
C LEU A 45 3.80 -8.71 20.05
N THR A 46 4.07 -8.15 21.23
CA THR A 46 5.35 -8.29 21.92
C THR A 46 5.15 -8.65 23.36
N GLU A 47 5.88 -9.65 23.84
CA GLU A 47 5.99 -9.95 25.26
C GLU A 47 7.25 -9.25 25.81
N PRO A 48 7.14 -8.42 26.86
CA PRO A 48 8.27 -7.72 27.45
C PRO A 48 9.29 -8.70 28.04
N SER A 49 10.56 -8.32 28.06
CA SER A 49 11.57 -9.04 28.83
C SER A 49 11.42 -8.78 30.33
N ALA A 50 11.93 -9.69 31.17
CA ALA A 50 11.92 -9.49 32.62
C ALA A 50 12.66 -8.19 33.01
N ALA A 51 13.77 -7.89 32.35
CA ALA A 51 14.52 -6.64 32.58
C ALA A 51 13.68 -5.40 32.24
N LEU A 52 12.96 -5.41 31.12
CA LEU A 52 12.05 -4.31 30.76
C LEU A 52 10.90 -4.19 31.75
N GLN A 53 10.32 -5.31 32.19
CA GLN A 53 9.26 -5.27 33.21
C GLN A 53 9.77 -4.67 34.51
N SER A 54 10.93 -5.10 35.01
CA SER A 54 11.54 -4.53 36.21
C SER A 54 11.84 -3.04 36.07
N HIS A 55 12.34 -2.59 34.91
CA HIS A 55 12.60 -1.18 34.63
C HIS A 55 11.32 -0.34 34.70
N LEU A 56 10.26 -0.78 34.01
CA LEU A 56 8.97 -0.08 34.02
C LEU A 56 8.33 -0.10 35.42
N SER A 57 8.43 -1.20 36.15
CA SER A 57 7.93 -1.29 37.53
C SER A 57 8.71 -0.42 38.52
N ALA A 58 9.97 -0.11 38.22
CA ALA A 58 10.78 0.85 38.98
C ALA A 58 10.50 2.32 38.61
N GLY A 59 9.55 2.58 37.71
CA GLY A 59 9.18 3.92 37.25
C GLY A 59 10.02 4.44 36.08
N GLY A 60 10.88 3.63 35.48
CA GLY A 60 11.66 4.01 34.30
C GLY A 60 10.80 4.06 33.03
N GLU A 61 11.17 4.91 32.07
CA GLU A 61 10.41 5.03 30.82
C GLU A 61 10.87 4.09 29.70
N TRP A 62 9.95 3.81 28.76
CA TRP A 62 10.21 3.00 27.56
C TRP A 62 11.35 3.51 26.70
N ALA A 63 11.49 4.84 26.59
CA ALA A 63 12.51 5.48 25.77
C ALA A 63 13.92 5.27 26.33
N GLU A 64 14.02 5.17 27.65
CA GLU A 64 15.27 5.11 28.42
C GLU A 64 15.78 3.68 28.64
N PHE A 65 14.93 2.67 28.41
CA PHE A 65 15.35 1.28 28.59
C PHE A 65 16.38 0.87 27.54
N GLU A 66 17.57 0.53 28.04
CA GLU A 66 18.66 -0.08 27.29
C GLU A 66 18.64 -1.61 27.37
N GLY A 67 18.85 -2.28 26.24
CA GLY A 67 18.91 -3.73 26.14
C GLY A 67 17.73 -4.38 25.41
N SER A 68 17.60 -5.70 25.55
CA SER A 68 16.57 -6.46 24.82
C SER A 68 15.19 -6.26 25.45
N ARG A 69 14.40 -5.37 24.85
CA ARG A 69 13.03 -5.05 25.27
C ARG A 69 12.08 -6.26 25.25
N TRP A 70 12.27 -7.18 24.31
CA TRP A 70 11.25 -8.18 23.99
C TRP A 70 11.74 -9.60 24.21
N ARG A 71 11.00 -10.39 25.00
CA ARG A 71 11.22 -11.82 25.18
C ARG A 71 10.72 -12.61 23.97
N ARG A 72 9.50 -12.32 23.53
CA ARG A 72 8.84 -12.95 22.36
C ARG A 72 8.18 -11.88 21.48
N LYS A 73 8.04 -12.20 20.20
CA LYS A 73 7.40 -11.37 19.19
C LYS A 73 6.54 -12.24 18.29
N ILE A 74 5.30 -11.83 18.05
CA ILE A 74 4.40 -12.41 17.06
C ILE A 74 4.11 -11.33 16.03
N ARG A 75 4.44 -11.59 14.77
CA ARG A 75 4.06 -10.75 13.64
C ARG A 75 2.92 -11.42 12.90
N CYS A 76 1.75 -10.83 12.93
CA CYS A 76 0.64 -11.28 12.12
C CYS A 76 0.65 -10.54 10.78
N VAL A 77 0.51 -11.29 9.69
CA VAL A 77 0.51 -10.80 8.31
C VAL A 77 -0.73 -11.34 7.61
N ASP A 78 -1.56 -10.47 7.07
CA ASP A 78 -2.69 -10.87 6.25
C ASP A 78 -2.22 -11.36 4.88
N ASN A 79 -2.45 -12.63 4.56
CA ASN A 79 -2.12 -13.21 3.28
C ASN A 79 -2.88 -12.56 2.13
N TRP A 80 -4.04 -11.96 2.39
CA TRP A 80 -4.85 -11.28 1.38
C TRP A 80 -4.16 -10.05 0.77
N ASN A 81 -3.24 -9.43 1.52
CA ASN A 81 -2.40 -8.35 1.00
C ASN A 81 -1.38 -8.85 -0.04
N LEU A 82 -1.02 -10.14 0.04
CA LEU A 82 -0.06 -10.81 -0.84
C LEU A 82 -0.73 -11.51 -2.01
N PHE A 83 -1.91 -12.07 -1.76
CA PHE A 83 -2.73 -12.79 -2.75
C PHE A 83 -4.16 -12.25 -2.68
N PRO A 84 -4.45 -11.15 -3.37
CA PRO A 84 -5.80 -10.61 -3.46
C PRO A 84 -6.74 -11.63 -4.11
N GLY A 85 -7.89 -11.85 -3.49
CA GLY A 85 -8.91 -12.78 -3.97
C GLY A 85 -9.39 -13.72 -2.88
N THR A 86 -10.17 -14.71 -3.27
CA THR A 86 -10.63 -15.79 -2.40
C THR A 86 -9.54 -16.85 -2.23
N LEU A 87 -9.63 -17.64 -1.17
CA LEU A 87 -8.71 -18.76 -0.94
C LEU A 87 -8.89 -19.87 -2.00
N GLU A 88 -10.10 -19.99 -2.57
CA GLU A 88 -10.40 -20.92 -3.67
C GLU A 88 -9.63 -20.53 -4.95
N GLU A 89 -9.67 -19.25 -5.35
CA GLU A 89 -8.90 -18.72 -6.48
C GLU A 89 -7.39 -18.92 -6.27
N LEU A 90 -6.90 -18.64 -5.05
CA LEU A 90 -5.51 -18.92 -4.70
C LEU A 90 -5.19 -20.42 -4.87
N GLY A 91 -6.03 -21.30 -4.33
CA GLY A 91 -5.87 -22.75 -4.41
C GLY A 91 -5.77 -23.26 -5.85
N TYR A 92 -6.66 -22.80 -6.72
CA TYR A 92 -6.59 -23.08 -8.15
C TYR A 92 -5.26 -22.60 -8.76
N SER A 93 -4.85 -21.36 -8.46
CA SER A 93 -3.63 -20.77 -9.04
C SER A 93 -2.32 -21.46 -8.63
N VAL A 94 -2.30 -22.14 -7.47
CA VAL A 94 -1.11 -22.81 -6.92
C VAL A 94 -1.17 -24.33 -6.99
N GLY A 95 -2.21 -24.88 -7.64
CA GLY A 95 -2.41 -26.33 -7.75
C GLY A 95 -2.71 -27.02 -6.42
N SER A 96 -3.34 -26.31 -5.48
CA SER A 96 -3.76 -26.83 -4.17
C SER A 96 -5.22 -26.45 -3.92
N GLU A 97 -6.13 -27.18 -4.56
CA GLU A 97 -7.57 -26.85 -4.54
C GLU A 97 -8.16 -26.86 -3.13
N LYS A 98 -9.10 -25.95 -2.91
CA LYS A 98 -9.86 -25.87 -1.68
C LYS A 98 -10.93 -26.97 -1.65
N LEU A 99 -11.22 -27.52 -0.48
CA LEU A 99 -12.34 -28.46 -0.33
C LEU A 99 -13.68 -27.71 -0.26
N PRO A 100 -14.80 -28.35 -0.67
CA PRO A 100 -16.14 -27.83 -0.39
C PRO A 100 -16.35 -27.66 1.12
N MET A 101 -17.02 -26.57 1.51
CA MET A 101 -17.30 -26.31 2.93
C MET A 101 -18.26 -27.38 3.49
N PRO A 102 -17.95 -28.02 4.63
CA PRO A 102 -18.86 -28.96 5.27
C PRO A 102 -20.15 -28.27 5.75
N SER A 103 -21.24 -29.04 5.92
CA SER A 103 -22.44 -28.51 6.58
C SER A 103 -22.18 -28.23 8.07
N PRO A 104 -22.94 -27.32 8.70
CA PRO A 104 -22.79 -27.01 10.12
C PRO A 104 -22.89 -28.23 11.05
N GLU A 105 -23.66 -29.24 10.66
CA GLU A 105 -23.90 -30.49 11.40
C GLU A 105 -22.81 -31.56 11.16
N ALA A 106 -21.83 -31.28 10.31
CA ALA A 106 -20.75 -32.21 10.00
C ALA A 106 -19.89 -32.53 11.23
N SER A 107 -19.23 -33.70 11.20
CA SER A 107 -18.35 -34.12 12.28
C SER A 107 -17.15 -33.18 12.44
N ALA A 108 -16.65 -33.07 13.67
CA ALA A 108 -15.46 -32.29 13.97
C ALA A 108 -14.23 -32.72 13.14
N ASP A 109 -14.14 -34.00 12.78
CA ASP A 109 -13.01 -34.49 11.97
C ASP A 109 -13.10 -34.03 10.52
N LEU A 110 -14.31 -33.95 9.94
CA LEU A 110 -14.48 -33.37 8.60
C LEU A 110 -14.12 -31.87 8.60
N TRP A 111 -14.55 -31.13 9.62
CA TRP A 111 -14.15 -29.73 9.80
C TRP A 111 -12.63 -29.56 9.95
N LYS A 112 -11.94 -30.43 10.71
CA LYS A 112 -10.48 -30.39 10.83
C LYS A 112 -9.78 -30.63 9.48
N ILE A 113 -10.28 -31.56 8.67
CA ILE A 113 -9.73 -31.84 7.34
C ILE A 113 -9.88 -30.60 6.45
N TYR A 114 -11.08 -30.01 6.41
CA TYR A 114 -11.37 -28.79 5.66
C TYR A 114 -10.46 -27.62 6.10
N CYS A 115 -10.41 -27.30 7.41
CA CYS A 115 -9.59 -26.19 7.92
C CYS A 115 -8.09 -26.43 7.68
N ARG A 116 -7.63 -27.69 7.75
CA ARG A 116 -6.25 -28.04 7.41
C ARG A 116 -5.95 -27.79 5.94
N GLN A 117 -6.90 -28.09 5.05
CA GLN A 117 -6.72 -27.80 3.63
C GLN A 117 -6.64 -26.30 3.36
N ASP A 118 -7.48 -25.49 3.99
CA ASP A 118 -7.41 -24.02 3.87
C ASP A 118 -6.01 -23.49 4.25
N VAL A 119 -5.45 -24.01 5.35
CA VAL A 119 -4.06 -23.68 5.76
C VAL A 119 -3.02 -24.20 4.76
N ASN A 120 -3.21 -25.41 4.21
CA ASN A 120 -2.32 -25.95 3.20
C ASN A 120 -2.29 -25.08 1.93
N VAL A 121 -3.45 -24.57 1.49
CA VAL A 121 -3.54 -23.66 0.34
C VAL A 121 -2.68 -22.41 0.58
N MET A 122 -2.84 -21.76 1.74
CA MET A 122 -2.03 -20.59 2.11
C MET A 122 -0.53 -20.92 2.16
N LEU A 123 -0.17 -22.08 2.70
CA LEU A 123 1.21 -22.55 2.77
C LEU A 123 1.80 -22.77 1.38
N GLN A 124 1.04 -23.34 0.44
CA GLN A 124 1.49 -23.51 -0.95
C GLN A 124 1.67 -22.15 -1.64
N GLY A 125 0.75 -21.21 -1.46
CA GLY A 125 0.92 -19.83 -1.92
C GLY A 125 2.22 -19.20 -1.41
N CYS A 126 2.52 -19.34 -0.11
CA CYS A 126 3.78 -18.88 0.48
C CYS A 126 5.01 -19.54 -0.16
N LYS A 127 4.95 -20.85 -0.43
CA LYS A 127 6.05 -21.60 -1.07
C LYS A 127 6.29 -21.15 -2.51
N VAL A 128 5.23 -21.02 -3.31
CA VAL A 128 5.30 -20.53 -4.70
C VAL A 128 5.88 -19.13 -4.73
N ARG A 129 5.40 -18.22 -3.87
CA ARG A 129 5.93 -16.86 -3.78
C ARG A 129 7.41 -16.84 -3.36
N ARG A 130 7.79 -17.64 -2.35
CA ARG A 130 9.19 -17.74 -1.91
C ARG A 130 10.08 -18.23 -3.04
N ARG A 131 9.63 -19.25 -3.79
CA ARG A 131 10.34 -19.77 -4.95
C ARG A 131 10.50 -18.69 -6.02
N PHE A 132 9.42 -18.01 -6.39
CA PHE A 132 9.45 -16.89 -7.33
C PHE A 132 10.46 -15.80 -6.93
N ILE A 133 10.48 -15.39 -5.65
CA ILE A 133 11.43 -14.39 -5.13
C ILE A 133 12.88 -14.86 -5.27
N LEU A 134 13.17 -16.12 -4.94
CA LEU A 134 14.53 -16.67 -5.01
C LEU A 134 14.99 -16.87 -6.45
N ASP A 135 14.15 -17.46 -7.29
CA ASP A 135 14.50 -17.80 -8.67
C ASP A 135 14.69 -16.54 -9.54
N ASN A 136 14.03 -15.43 -9.19
CA ASN A 136 14.16 -14.14 -9.88
C ASN A 136 15.07 -13.16 -9.13
N ASP A 137 15.78 -13.60 -8.09
CA ASP A 137 16.71 -12.80 -7.29
C ASP A 137 16.12 -11.47 -6.78
N LEU A 138 14.91 -11.50 -6.21
CA LEU A 138 14.14 -10.31 -5.85
C LEU A 138 14.47 -9.75 -4.45
N GLY A 139 15.62 -10.11 -3.90
CA GLY A 139 16.04 -9.72 -2.56
C GLY A 139 15.23 -10.38 -1.43
N ALA A 140 15.27 -9.77 -0.24
CA ALA A 140 14.65 -10.35 0.95
C ALA A 140 13.11 -10.35 0.89
N MET A 141 12.49 -11.48 1.25
CA MET A 141 11.03 -11.62 1.31
C MET A 141 10.39 -10.64 2.31
N LYS A 142 9.36 -9.91 1.88
CA LYS A 142 8.64 -8.93 2.71
C LYS A 142 7.19 -9.32 3.00
N SER A 143 6.63 -8.71 4.05
CA SER A 143 5.26 -8.95 4.51
C SER A 143 4.18 -8.30 3.65
N THR A 144 4.55 -7.35 2.77
CA THR A 144 3.61 -6.75 1.82
C THR A 144 4.13 -6.71 0.39
N LEU A 145 3.22 -6.70 -0.60
CA LEU A 145 3.59 -6.54 -2.02
C LEU A 145 4.35 -5.25 -2.26
N ALA A 146 3.86 -4.12 -1.75
CA ALA A 146 4.54 -2.82 -1.86
C ALA A 146 5.96 -2.86 -1.28
N SER A 147 6.13 -3.46 -0.09
CA SER A 147 7.44 -3.61 0.53
C SER A 147 8.35 -4.54 -0.29
N GLN A 148 7.79 -5.62 -0.85
CA GLN A 148 8.53 -6.53 -1.71
C GLN A 148 9.02 -5.80 -2.96
N SER A 149 8.14 -5.12 -3.69
CA SER A 149 8.47 -4.39 -4.91
C SER A 149 9.55 -3.33 -4.65
N PHE A 150 9.42 -2.55 -3.57
CA PHE A 150 10.41 -1.54 -3.24
C PHE A 150 11.75 -2.15 -2.78
N THR A 151 11.73 -3.30 -2.11
CA THR A 151 12.95 -4.04 -1.76
C THR A 151 13.65 -4.54 -3.00
N THR A 152 12.91 -5.14 -3.93
CA THR A 152 13.43 -5.58 -5.23
C THR A 152 14.07 -4.42 -5.97
N PHE A 153 13.37 -3.29 -6.07
CA PHE A 153 13.88 -2.08 -6.72
C PHE A 153 15.20 -1.63 -6.10
N ARG A 154 15.24 -1.47 -4.77
CA ARG A 154 16.46 -1.07 -4.06
C ARG A 154 17.61 -2.06 -4.20
N TYR A 155 17.31 -3.34 -4.26
CA TYR A 155 18.30 -4.40 -4.32
C TYR A 155 18.91 -4.55 -5.72
N ARG A 156 18.07 -4.50 -6.77
CA ARG A 156 18.49 -4.83 -8.15
C ARG A 156 18.66 -3.62 -9.06
N PHE A 157 17.86 -2.58 -8.88
CA PHE A 157 17.61 -1.58 -9.92
C PHE A 157 17.95 -0.14 -9.49
N MET A 158 18.04 0.14 -8.19
CA MET A 158 18.31 1.48 -7.69
C MET A 158 19.79 1.84 -7.89
N THR A 159 20.05 2.67 -8.90
CA THR A 159 21.38 3.22 -9.19
C THR A 159 21.65 4.56 -8.47
N GLN A 160 20.59 5.31 -8.17
CA GLN A 160 20.63 6.58 -7.44
C GLN A 160 19.88 6.44 -6.12
N GLU A 161 20.48 6.86 -5.02
CA GLU A 161 19.82 6.86 -3.71
C GLU A 161 18.69 7.90 -3.69
N ILE A 162 17.48 7.43 -3.37
CA ILE A 162 16.32 8.30 -3.13
C ILE A 162 16.37 8.79 -1.68
N ARG A 163 16.66 10.08 -1.49
CA ARG A 163 16.74 10.72 -0.19
C ARG A 163 15.37 11.19 0.27
N ARG A 164 15.12 11.03 1.57
CA ARG A 164 13.92 11.52 2.24
C ARG A 164 14.32 12.59 3.24
N HIS A 165 13.76 13.76 3.08
CA HIS A 165 13.89 14.84 4.07
C HIS A 165 12.78 14.72 5.13
N ARG A 166 12.88 15.54 6.17
CA ARG A 166 11.94 15.56 7.30
C ARG A 166 11.37 16.96 7.55
N GLN A 167 11.50 17.86 6.57
CA GLN A 167 11.01 19.23 6.71
C GLN A 167 9.51 19.24 6.46
N GLU A 168 8.73 19.51 7.50
CA GLU A 168 7.27 19.37 7.46
C GLU A 168 6.60 20.25 6.40
N ASP A 169 7.06 21.50 6.25
CA ASP A 169 6.51 22.42 5.26
C ASP A 169 6.74 21.92 3.82
N ILE A 170 7.90 21.32 3.55
CA ILE A 170 8.21 20.75 2.25
C ILE A 170 7.38 19.48 2.01
N LEU A 171 7.27 18.60 3.02
CA LEU A 171 6.43 17.40 2.93
C LEU A 171 4.95 17.75 2.71
N ARG A 172 4.47 18.86 3.29
CA ARG A 172 3.13 19.39 3.05
C ARG A 172 3.00 19.84 1.59
N LEU A 173 3.92 20.67 1.11
CA LEU A 173 3.93 21.16 -0.27
C LEU A 173 3.94 20.01 -1.30
N GLU A 174 4.77 18.97 -1.08
CA GLU A 174 4.81 17.77 -1.92
C GLU A 174 3.45 17.03 -1.95
N ARG A 175 2.81 16.87 -0.78
CA ARG A 175 1.47 16.24 -0.69
C ARG A 175 0.38 17.09 -1.32
N ASP A 176 0.51 18.41 -1.23
CA ASP A 176 -0.42 19.37 -1.82
C ASP A 176 -0.26 19.45 -3.34
N ALA A 177 0.91 19.11 -3.89
CA ALA A 177 1.12 18.96 -5.34
C ALA A 177 0.72 17.56 -5.85
N TYR A 178 0.71 16.54 -4.99
CA TYR A 178 0.42 15.16 -5.40
C TYR A 178 -1.03 14.94 -5.84
N ARG A 179 -1.22 14.34 -7.02
CA ARG A 179 -2.52 14.08 -7.65
C ARG A 179 -2.57 12.67 -8.23
N GLY A 180 -3.78 12.12 -8.32
CA GLY A 180 -4.03 10.81 -8.93
C GLY A 180 -4.10 10.88 -10.46
N GLY A 181 -4.51 9.76 -11.07
CA GLY A 181 -4.74 9.69 -12.50
C GLY A 181 -5.90 10.58 -12.96
N ARG A 182 -5.82 11.06 -14.21
CA ARG A 182 -6.89 11.83 -14.86
C ARG A 182 -8.07 10.91 -15.18
N SER A 183 -9.25 11.27 -14.69
CA SER A 183 -10.51 10.60 -14.98
C SER A 183 -11.57 11.66 -15.24
N GLU A 184 -12.08 11.74 -16.46
CA GLU A 184 -13.10 12.72 -16.85
C GLU A 184 -14.07 12.12 -17.88
N ALA A 185 -15.28 12.68 -17.93
CA ALA A 185 -16.24 12.39 -18.99
C ALA A 185 -16.13 13.45 -20.09
N PHE A 186 -15.57 13.08 -21.24
CA PHE A 186 -15.54 13.95 -22.43
C PHE A 186 -16.91 14.08 -23.11
N PHE A 187 -17.78 13.10 -22.92
CA PHE A 187 -19.12 13.05 -23.48
C PHE A 187 -20.07 12.38 -22.48
N VAL A 188 -21.28 12.93 -22.31
CA VAL A 188 -22.33 12.36 -21.48
C VAL A 188 -23.59 12.24 -22.33
N GLY A 189 -24.02 11.00 -22.57
CA GLY A 189 -25.17 10.71 -23.41
C GLY A 189 -25.01 9.41 -24.18
N TRP A 190 -25.90 9.19 -25.15
CA TRP A 190 -25.84 8.04 -26.04
C TRP A 190 -24.83 8.28 -27.17
N VAL A 191 -23.91 7.34 -27.39
CA VAL A 191 -22.94 7.42 -28.48
C VAL A 191 -23.58 6.84 -29.75
N PRO A 192 -23.83 7.67 -30.79
CA PRO A 192 -24.73 7.27 -31.86
C PRO A 192 -24.14 6.32 -32.89
N ASP A 193 -22.83 6.34 -33.08
CA ASP A 193 -22.15 5.61 -34.15
C ASP A 193 -21.14 4.60 -33.59
N PRO A 194 -21.47 3.30 -33.58
CA PRO A 194 -20.51 2.23 -33.27
C PRO A 194 -19.56 1.98 -34.46
N PRO A 195 -18.35 1.44 -34.23
CA PRO A 195 -17.87 0.88 -32.96
C PRO A 195 -17.21 1.89 -32.03
N VAL A 196 -17.36 1.66 -30.71
CA VAL A 196 -16.59 2.33 -29.68
C VAL A 196 -15.37 1.49 -29.34
N TYR A 197 -14.19 2.11 -29.33
CA TYR A 197 -12.94 1.45 -28.98
C TYR A 197 -12.49 1.84 -27.57
N LYS A 198 -12.05 0.85 -26.79
CA LYS A 198 -11.36 1.07 -25.52
C LYS A 198 -9.87 0.84 -25.71
N LEU A 199 -9.06 1.85 -25.45
CA LEU A 199 -7.61 1.78 -25.49
C LEU A 199 -7.05 1.84 -24.06
N ASP A 200 -5.97 1.13 -23.82
CA ASP A 200 -5.27 1.10 -22.54
C ASP A 200 -3.75 1.13 -22.78
N VAL A 201 -3.00 1.72 -21.86
CA VAL A 201 -1.54 1.80 -21.93
C VAL A 201 -0.96 0.64 -21.14
N ASN A 202 -0.21 -0.22 -21.82
CA ASN A 202 0.49 -1.32 -21.17
C ASN A 202 1.44 -0.79 -20.08
N SER A 203 1.09 -1.05 -18.82
CA SER A 203 1.91 -0.66 -17.66
C SER A 203 2.28 0.83 -17.64
N LEU A 204 1.28 1.72 -17.72
CA LEU A 204 1.47 3.18 -17.76
C LEU A 204 2.54 3.72 -16.79
N TYR A 205 2.41 3.43 -15.49
CA TYR A 205 3.34 3.97 -14.50
C TYR A 205 4.75 3.38 -14.61
N PRO A 206 4.95 2.05 -14.76
CA PRO A 206 6.26 1.50 -15.07
C PRO A 206 6.91 2.11 -16.32
N TYR A 207 6.16 2.29 -17.41
CA TYR A 207 6.67 2.93 -18.62
C TYR A 207 7.11 4.38 -18.34
N ALA A 208 6.28 5.16 -17.65
CA ALA A 208 6.63 6.53 -17.29
C ALA A 208 7.90 6.58 -16.40
N MET A 209 7.98 5.69 -15.41
CA MET A 209 9.13 5.56 -14.50
C MET A 209 10.44 5.24 -15.24
N GLU A 210 10.37 4.47 -16.33
CA GLU A 210 11.51 4.15 -17.18
C GLU A 210 11.86 5.32 -18.12
N ALA A 211 10.85 5.92 -18.76
CA ALA A 211 11.04 6.86 -19.86
C ALA A 211 11.40 8.28 -19.42
N HIS A 212 11.21 8.64 -18.16
CA HIS A 212 11.34 10.01 -17.67
C HIS A 212 12.29 10.17 -16.49
N LYS A 213 12.74 11.40 -16.27
CA LYS A 213 13.57 11.78 -15.11
C LYS A 213 12.68 12.16 -13.94
N TYR A 214 13.10 11.75 -12.75
CA TYR A 214 12.39 11.99 -11.49
C TYR A 214 13.32 12.60 -10.44
N PRO A 215 12.80 13.43 -9.52
CA PRO A 215 13.58 13.95 -8.41
C PRO A 215 13.92 12.83 -7.42
N TYR A 216 15.16 12.83 -6.93
CA TYR A 216 15.64 11.87 -5.93
C TYR A 216 16.12 12.53 -4.63
N GLU A 217 16.27 13.87 -4.61
CA GLU A 217 16.56 14.69 -3.44
C GLU A 217 16.08 16.13 -3.66
N ILE A 218 16.00 16.91 -2.58
CA ILE A 218 15.73 18.35 -2.67
C ILE A 218 16.98 19.07 -3.13
N ALA A 219 16.87 19.87 -4.19
CA ALA A 219 17.93 20.77 -4.63
C ALA A 219 17.97 22.08 -3.84
N GLY A 220 16.80 22.65 -3.50
CA GLY A 220 16.69 23.87 -2.71
C GLY A 220 15.26 24.34 -2.57
N VAL A 221 15.06 25.36 -1.73
CA VAL A 221 13.80 26.09 -1.56
C VAL A 221 14.11 27.57 -1.77
N LEU A 222 13.24 28.26 -2.50
CA LEU A 222 13.38 29.67 -2.82
C LEU A 222 12.03 30.36 -2.61
N ASP A 223 12.08 31.54 -2.02
CA ASP A 223 10.95 32.46 -1.88
C ASP A 223 11.09 33.62 -2.87
N ASP A 224 9.99 34.35 -3.11
CA ASP A 224 9.95 35.54 -3.98
C ASP A 224 10.53 35.32 -5.39
N VAL A 225 10.29 34.12 -5.96
CA VAL A 225 10.79 33.71 -7.27
C VAL A 225 10.00 34.40 -8.38
N THR A 226 10.68 35.15 -9.24
CA THR A 226 10.07 35.74 -10.45
C THR A 226 9.71 34.67 -11.50
N ILE A 227 8.75 34.96 -12.38
CA ILE A 227 8.36 34.05 -13.47
C ILE A 227 9.56 33.65 -14.33
N SER A 228 10.46 34.58 -14.64
CA SER A 228 11.67 34.31 -15.43
C SER A 228 12.64 33.36 -14.70
N GLN A 229 12.79 33.51 -13.39
CA GLN A 229 13.60 32.59 -12.59
C GLN A 229 12.95 31.21 -12.52
N LEU A 230 11.63 31.14 -12.32
CA LEU A 230 10.89 29.87 -12.31
C LEU A 230 11.06 29.12 -13.64
N ALA A 231 10.89 29.80 -14.77
CA ALA A 231 11.13 29.23 -16.09
C ALA A 231 12.54 28.66 -16.21
N LYS A 232 13.55 29.39 -15.74
CA LYS A 232 14.95 28.94 -15.77
C LYS A 232 15.20 27.72 -14.88
N LEU A 233 14.58 27.67 -13.70
CA LEU A 233 14.69 26.53 -12.79
C LEU A 233 14.08 25.27 -13.39
N MET A 234 12.92 25.39 -14.06
CA MET A 234 12.22 24.27 -14.70
C MET A 234 12.99 23.64 -15.88
N GLU A 235 13.95 24.36 -16.48
CA GLU A 235 14.83 23.77 -17.50
C GLU A 235 15.73 22.66 -16.95
N THR A 236 16.05 22.70 -15.65
CA THR A 236 17.03 21.80 -15.02
C THR A 236 16.42 20.94 -13.90
N TYR A 237 15.46 21.48 -13.16
CA TYR A 237 14.91 20.87 -11.95
C TYR A 237 13.43 20.52 -12.11
N SER A 238 12.99 19.49 -11.38
CA SER A 238 11.56 19.28 -11.12
C SER A 238 11.11 20.26 -10.04
N VAL A 239 10.23 21.20 -10.38
CA VAL A 239 9.82 22.29 -9.50
C VAL A 239 8.40 22.06 -8.98
N ILE A 240 8.20 22.29 -7.68
CA ILE A 240 6.88 22.46 -7.06
C ILE A 240 6.80 23.90 -6.57
N ALA A 241 5.74 24.62 -6.91
CA ALA A 241 5.57 26.03 -6.57
C ALA A 241 4.14 26.35 -6.17
N ASN A 242 3.99 27.35 -5.30
CA ASN A 242 2.72 28.00 -5.03
C ASN A 242 2.58 29.22 -5.95
N VAL A 243 1.55 29.25 -6.80
CA VAL A 243 1.37 30.27 -7.84
C VAL A 243 -0.09 30.65 -7.99
N ASP A 244 -0.34 31.89 -8.37
CA ASP A 244 -1.64 32.30 -8.89
C ASP A 244 -1.74 31.87 -10.36
N LEU A 245 -2.71 31.00 -10.65
CA LEU A 245 -2.90 30.41 -11.97
C LEU A 245 -4.14 30.99 -12.65
N VAL A 246 -3.94 31.60 -13.82
CA VAL A 246 -5.00 31.97 -14.75
C VAL A 246 -4.86 31.11 -16.01
N THR A 247 -5.84 30.26 -16.27
CA THR A 247 -5.84 29.36 -17.44
C THR A 247 -7.24 29.22 -18.02
N SER A 248 -7.33 29.13 -19.34
CA SER A 248 -8.55 28.78 -20.07
C SER A 248 -8.62 27.29 -20.41
N GLU A 249 -7.56 26.52 -20.11
CA GLU A 249 -7.43 25.11 -20.46
C GLU A 249 -7.70 24.20 -19.25
N PRO A 250 -8.50 23.14 -19.42
CA PRO A 250 -8.80 22.17 -18.37
C PRO A 250 -7.67 21.14 -18.26
N VAL A 251 -6.48 21.59 -17.86
CA VAL A 251 -5.28 20.73 -17.75
C VAL A 251 -4.76 20.62 -16.33
N PHE A 252 -5.27 21.46 -15.41
CA PHE A 252 -4.86 21.46 -14.02
C PHE A 252 -5.91 20.79 -13.11
N PRO A 253 -5.48 19.87 -12.23
CA PRO A 253 -6.36 19.19 -11.29
C PRO A 253 -6.70 20.07 -10.08
N LEU A 254 -7.99 20.27 -9.82
CA LEU A 254 -8.55 20.94 -8.67
C LEU A 254 -9.03 19.92 -7.63
N ARG A 255 -8.52 19.99 -6.40
CA ARG A 255 -9.04 19.20 -5.28
C ARG A 255 -10.25 19.92 -4.68
N THR A 256 -11.40 19.25 -4.65
CA THR A 256 -12.66 19.71 -4.06
C THR A 256 -13.03 18.82 -2.86
N SER A 257 -14.03 19.21 -2.07
CA SER A 257 -14.56 18.38 -0.98
C SER A 257 -15.14 17.04 -1.46
N ALA A 258 -15.61 16.97 -2.71
CA ALA A 258 -16.16 15.76 -3.31
C ALA A 258 -15.10 14.86 -3.99
N GLY A 259 -13.84 15.31 -4.08
CA GLY A 259 -12.76 14.58 -4.77
C GLY A 259 -11.89 15.49 -5.63
N THR A 260 -11.02 14.89 -6.45
CA THR A 260 -10.20 15.64 -7.42
C THR A 260 -10.94 15.74 -8.75
N SER A 261 -11.22 16.97 -9.19
CA SER A 261 -11.81 17.29 -10.49
C SER A 261 -10.79 18.02 -11.35
N ILE A 262 -10.98 18.07 -12.66
CA ILE A 262 -10.21 18.99 -13.52
C ILE A 262 -11.07 20.24 -13.72
N LEU A 263 -10.44 21.41 -13.60
CA LEU A 263 -11.14 22.69 -13.69
C LEU A 263 -11.57 22.91 -15.14
N LEU A 264 -12.83 22.58 -15.45
CA LEU A 264 -13.44 22.88 -16.74
C LEU A 264 -13.79 24.36 -16.76
N ALA A 265 -13.16 25.12 -17.66
CA ALA A 265 -13.88 26.23 -18.27
C ALA A 265 -15.07 25.60 -19.01
N PHE A 266 -16.27 25.68 -18.43
CA PHE A 266 -17.51 25.32 -19.12
C PHE A 266 -17.58 26.14 -20.41
N ARG A 267 -17.17 25.56 -21.54
CA ARG A 267 -17.71 25.97 -22.83
C ARG A 267 -19.06 25.27 -22.95
N PRO A 268 -20.19 25.98 -22.96
CA PRO A 268 -21.46 25.34 -23.27
C PRO A 268 -21.34 24.75 -24.67
N TYR A 269 -21.36 23.42 -24.77
CA TYR A 269 -21.65 22.77 -26.04
C TYR A 269 -23.10 23.16 -26.38
N HIS A 270 -23.27 24.07 -27.33
CA HIS A 270 -24.54 24.26 -27.99
C HIS A 270 -24.85 22.96 -28.73
N LEU A 271 -25.68 22.11 -28.12
CA LEU A 271 -26.37 21.07 -28.85
C LEU A 271 -27.13 21.76 -30.00
N PRO A 272 -26.94 21.35 -31.26
CA PRO A 272 -27.85 21.74 -32.32
C PRO A 272 -29.24 21.29 -31.86
N ARG A 273 -30.18 22.23 -31.77
CA ARG A 273 -31.59 21.88 -31.60
C ARG A 273 -31.94 20.95 -32.77
N GLN A 274 -32.32 19.71 -32.44
CA GLN A 274 -32.95 18.85 -33.42
C GLN A 274 -34.27 19.53 -33.80
N ASN A 275 -34.41 19.83 -35.10
CA ASN A 275 -35.70 20.15 -35.72
C ASN A 275 -36.54 18.88 -35.83
#